data_AF-A0A1I4QQP0-F1
#
_entry.id   AF-A0A1I4QQP0-F1
#
_cell.length_a   1.000
_cell.length_b   1.000
_cell.length_c   1.000
_cell.angle_alpha   90.00
_cell.angle_beta   90.00
_cell.angle_gamma   90.00
#
_symmetry.space_group_name_H-M   'P 1'
#
loop_
_entity.id
_entity.type
_entity.pdbx_description
1 polymer ?
#
loop_
_entity_poly.entity_id
_entity_poly.type
_entity_poly.pdbx_seq_one_letter_code
_entity_poly.pdbx_strand_id
1 'polypeptide(L)'
;MKQGAIGLAALAICCLAKSEGVLAELTPISDRELEQVQGQAMIAIDQLAGMNQQFTRITMGMDIGVQTNVDAVVLGDDGVASDLAVSQLSLGHISQDDTKIQLDGQAYAIGDIVPFEAENPYFELAEVDGEVVGLRVGFGQARGTLSGDISSLSGNLGLQLNDGAGNLSQAVLYDDSTTATNYRATHIGLADAATDCATGVQCSALSNLQTLDVGVDNGDGTVGFTDDLFLSFQKQAVDWQNLAGDQIINANPGVFVNIPTSMTLDLQTLQNGIPRARTEYIDRGMGLF
;
A
#
# COMPACT_ATOMS: atom_id res chain seq x y z
N MET A 1 -62.10 41.67 40.12
CA MET A 1 -62.74 41.16 41.36
C MET A 1 -63.84 40.18 40.97
N LYS A 2 -63.90 39.02 41.65
CA LYS A 2 -64.80 37.84 41.50
C LYS A 2 -64.46 36.92 40.31
N GLN A 3 -63.80 35.76 40.49
CA GLN A 3 -64.25 34.46 41.07
C GLN A 3 -65.55 33.98 40.43
N GLY A 4 -65.50 32.98 39.54
CA GLY A 4 -65.71 31.53 39.80
C GLY A 4 -67.04 31.15 39.13
N ALA A 5 -67.27 30.05 38.41
CA ALA A 5 -67.13 28.64 38.74
C ALA A 5 -67.60 27.83 37.49
N ILE A 6 -66.89 26.76 37.10
CA ILE A 6 -67.26 25.32 37.23
C ILE A 6 -68.33 24.81 36.24
N GLY A 7 -68.00 23.71 35.54
CA GLY A 7 -68.99 22.79 34.96
C GLY A 7 -68.56 22.13 33.63
N LEU A 8 -67.50 21.30 33.63
CA LEU A 8 -67.54 19.86 33.28
C LEU A 8 -68.50 19.44 32.14
N ALA A 9 -67.93 19.03 31.00
CA ALA A 9 -68.57 18.07 30.09
C ALA A 9 -67.52 17.21 29.36
N ALA A 10 -67.42 15.97 29.83
CA ALA A 10 -67.12 14.71 29.13
C ALA A 10 -65.99 14.62 28.09
N LEU A 11 -64.94 13.91 28.54
CA LEU A 11 -64.01 13.07 27.79
C LEU A 11 -64.73 11.81 27.23
N ALA A 12 -64.27 11.32 26.06
CA ALA A 12 -64.03 9.90 25.68
C ALA A 12 -64.43 9.58 24.21
N ILE A 13 -63.47 9.55 23.27
CA ILE A 13 -62.67 8.38 22.83
C ILE A 13 -63.41 7.51 21.81
N CYS A 14 -63.01 7.62 20.53
CA CYS A 14 -62.96 6.50 19.57
C CYS A 14 -62.16 6.93 18.31
N CYS A 15 -60.83 6.88 18.37
CA CYS A 15 -59.99 6.84 17.17
C CYS A 15 -59.19 5.54 17.22
N LEU A 16 -59.64 4.55 16.44
CA LEU A 16 -58.93 3.30 16.24
C LEU A 16 -57.58 3.58 15.56
N ALA A 17 -56.50 3.24 16.23
CA ALA A 17 -55.17 3.19 15.65
C ALA A 17 -55.12 2.00 14.67
N LYS A 18 -54.80 2.28 13.40
CA LYS A 18 -54.31 1.25 12.47
C LYS A 18 -52.80 1.13 12.67
N SER A 19 -52.37 -0.02 13.20
CA SER A 19 -50.97 -0.43 13.16
C SER A 19 -50.69 -1.05 11.80
N GLU A 20 -49.86 -0.41 10.98
CA GLU A 20 -49.28 -1.06 9.81
C GLU A 20 -48.14 -1.95 10.29
N GLY A 21 -48.29 -3.26 10.12
CA GLY A 21 -47.23 -4.21 10.37
C GLY A 21 -46.18 -4.10 9.27
N VAL A 22 -44.95 -3.77 9.65
CA VAL A 22 -43.79 -3.90 8.75
C VAL A 22 -43.45 -5.38 8.66
N LEU A 23 -43.86 -6.02 7.57
CA LEU A 23 -43.38 -7.34 7.16
C LEU A 23 -42.08 -7.12 6.39
N ALA A 24 -40.94 -7.23 7.07
CA ALA A 24 -39.65 -7.31 6.41
C ALA A 24 -39.48 -8.74 5.85
N GLU A 25 -40.05 -8.98 4.67
CA GLU A 25 -39.80 -10.18 3.89
C GLU A 25 -38.56 -9.94 3.02
N LEU A 26 -37.60 -10.85 3.07
CA LEU A 26 -36.40 -10.83 2.23
C LEU A 26 -36.81 -11.21 0.80
N THR A 27 -37.30 -10.24 0.02
CA THR A 27 -37.53 -10.44 -1.41
C THR A 27 -36.20 -10.39 -2.17
N PRO A 28 -35.86 -11.43 -2.95
CA PRO A 28 -34.72 -11.39 -3.85
C PRO A 28 -34.93 -10.26 -4.87
N ILE A 29 -33.91 -9.42 -5.04
CA ILE A 29 -33.90 -8.34 -6.03
C ILE A 29 -33.91 -8.95 -7.44
N SER A 30 -34.75 -8.43 -8.33
CA SER A 30 -34.82 -8.90 -9.72
C SER A 30 -33.71 -8.30 -10.58
N ASP A 31 -33.31 -8.97 -11.68
CA ASP A 31 -32.28 -8.46 -12.60
C ASP A 31 -32.54 -7.03 -13.11
N ARG A 32 -33.82 -6.64 -13.24
CA ARG A 32 -34.26 -5.30 -13.65
C ARG A 32 -34.10 -4.25 -12.56
N GLU A 33 -34.19 -4.66 -11.30
CA GLU A 33 -33.91 -3.80 -10.15
C GLU A 33 -32.40 -3.72 -9.89
N LEU A 34 -31.65 -4.80 -10.12
CA LEU A 34 -30.19 -4.80 -10.17
C LEU A 34 -29.64 -3.86 -11.25
N GLU A 35 -30.28 -3.80 -12.42
CA GLU A 35 -29.95 -2.83 -13.49
C GLU A 35 -30.11 -1.37 -13.04
N GLN A 36 -31.01 -1.09 -12.08
CA GLN A 36 -31.21 0.24 -11.50
C GLN A 36 -30.29 0.51 -10.30
N VAL A 37 -29.66 -0.52 -9.75
CA VAL A 37 -28.62 -0.40 -8.72
C VAL A 37 -27.28 -0.22 -9.42
N GLN A 38 -26.98 1.02 -9.80
CA GLN A 38 -25.66 1.38 -10.28
C GLN A 38 -24.70 1.47 -9.09
N GLY A 39 -23.91 0.42 -8.87
CA GLY A 39 -22.77 0.48 -7.95
C GLY A 39 -21.82 1.59 -8.39
N GLN A 40 -21.39 2.45 -7.47
CA GLN A 40 -20.56 3.63 -7.75
C GLN A 40 -19.10 3.28 -8.09
N ALA A 41 -18.69 2.01 -7.96
CA ALA A 41 -17.36 1.56 -8.33
C ALA A 41 -17.29 1.27 -9.83
N MET A 42 -16.63 2.17 -10.57
CA MET A 42 -16.36 2.00 -12.00
C MET A 42 -15.30 0.90 -12.20
N ILE A 43 -15.56 -0.09 -13.06
CA ILE A 43 -14.50 -1.01 -13.52
C ILE A 43 -14.04 -0.52 -14.89
N ALA A 44 -12.76 -0.19 -15.01
CA ALA A 44 -12.10 0.11 -16.28
C ALA A 44 -11.31 -1.11 -16.75
N ILE A 45 -11.34 -1.37 -18.05
CA ILE A 45 -10.58 -2.45 -18.69
C ILE A 45 -9.77 -1.84 -19.82
N ASP A 46 -8.46 -1.90 -19.69
CA ASP A 46 -7.51 -1.44 -20.70
C ASP A 46 -6.84 -2.64 -21.34
N GLN A 47 -6.79 -2.66 -22.67
CA GLN A 47 -6.05 -3.66 -23.42
C GLN A 47 -4.92 -2.97 -24.18
N LEU A 48 -3.71 -3.50 -24.04
CA LEU A 48 -2.52 -2.92 -24.64
C LEU A 48 -1.71 -4.03 -25.32
N ALA A 49 -1.49 -3.88 -26.62
CA ALA A 49 -0.58 -4.76 -27.37
C ALA A 49 0.86 -4.34 -27.06
N GLY A 50 1.63 -5.21 -26.40
CA GLY A 50 3.06 -5.05 -26.21
C GLY A 50 3.88 -5.66 -27.33
N MET A 51 5.20 -5.58 -27.18
CA MET A 51 6.13 -6.14 -28.16
C MET A 51 6.04 -7.67 -28.24
N ASN A 52 6.00 -8.32 -27.08
CA ASN A 52 6.00 -9.78 -26.96
C ASN A 52 4.75 -10.33 -26.25
N GLN A 53 4.04 -9.52 -25.47
CA GLN A 53 2.86 -9.90 -24.69
C GLN A 53 1.67 -9.00 -25.03
N GLN A 54 0.45 -9.52 -24.83
CA GLN A 54 -0.77 -8.72 -24.74
C GLN A 54 -1.09 -8.46 -23.29
N PHE A 55 -1.37 -7.21 -22.94
CA PHE A 55 -1.69 -6.80 -21.59
C PHE A 55 -3.18 -6.50 -21.44
N THR A 56 -3.78 -7.01 -20.38
CA THR A 56 -5.14 -6.65 -19.96
C THR A 56 -5.10 -6.15 -18.52
N ARG A 57 -5.36 -4.87 -18.31
CA ARG A 57 -5.48 -4.26 -16.99
C ARG A 57 -6.94 -4.06 -16.62
N ILE A 58 -7.28 -4.49 -15.41
CA ILE A 58 -8.60 -4.28 -14.82
C ILE A 58 -8.39 -3.38 -13.61
N THR A 59 -8.88 -2.15 -13.71
CA THR A 59 -8.79 -1.12 -12.66
C THR A 59 -10.15 -0.94 -12.02
N MET A 60 -10.20 -0.94 -10.70
CA MET A 60 -11.42 -0.77 -9.92
C MET A 60 -11.40 0.63 -9.30
N GLY A 61 -12.34 1.49 -9.67
CA GLY A 61 -12.51 2.85 -9.13
C GLY A 61 -12.99 2.83 -7.69
N MET A 62 -12.07 2.49 -6.78
CA MET A 62 -12.29 2.35 -5.35
C MET A 62 -11.19 3.08 -4.59
N ASP A 63 -11.59 3.72 -3.48
CA ASP A 63 -10.68 4.33 -2.51
C ASP A 63 -10.60 3.42 -1.29
N ILE A 64 -9.38 3.13 -0.84
CA ILE A 64 -9.08 2.17 0.21
C ILE A 64 -8.26 2.89 1.29
N GLY A 65 -8.75 2.85 2.53
CA GLY A 65 -7.98 3.20 3.73
C GLY A 65 -7.86 1.97 4.61
N VAL A 66 -6.65 1.44 4.80
CA VAL A 66 -6.44 0.21 5.58
C VAL A 66 -5.37 0.38 6.66
N GLN A 67 -5.60 -0.30 7.78
CA GLN A 67 -4.54 -0.69 8.70
C GLN A 67 -4.56 -2.21 8.77
N THR A 68 -3.45 -2.85 8.45
CA THR A 68 -3.34 -4.31 8.43
C THR A 68 -2.02 -4.74 9.02
N ASN A 69 -2.00 -5.90 9.69
CA ASN A 69 -0.81 -6.55 10.22
C ASN A 69 -0.77 -7.99 9.68
N VAL A 70 0.36 -8.38 9.11
CA VAL A 70 0.60 -9.69 8.49
C VAL A 70 1.89 -10.26 9.08
N ASP A 71 1.83 -11.51 9.53
CA ASP A 71 2.96 -12.17 10.20
C ASP A 71 4.19 -12.33 9.29
N ALA A 72 3.97 -12.83 8.07
CA ALA A 72 5.02 -12.90 7.07
C ALA A 72 4.44 -12.96 5.66
N VAL A 73 5.18 -12.38 4.71
CA VAL A 73 4.98 -12.55 3.28
C VAL A 73 6.27 -13.13 2.71
N VAL A 74 6.20 -14.35 2.19
CA VAL A 74 7.33 -15.02 1.52
C VAL A 74 6.84 -15.50 0.16
N LEU A 75 7.44 -14.97 -0.90
CA LEU A 75 7.07 -15.22 -2.30
C LEU A 75 8.30 -15.55 -3.14
N GLY A 76 8.13 -16.41 -4.14
CA GLY A 76 9.23 -16.84 -5.02
C GLY A 76 10.31 -17.65 -4.30
N ASP A 77 9.93 -18.38 -3.25
CA ASP A 77 10.82 -19.26 -2.49
C ASP A 77 11.09 -20.57 -3.25
N ASP A 78 12.36 -20.86 -3.49
CA ASP A 78 12.84 -22.10 -4.11
C ASP A 78 13.46 -23.09 -3.10
N GLY A 79 13.35 -22.79 -1.80
CA GLY A 79 13.94 -23.54 -0.70
C GLY A 79 15.37 -23.13 -0.36
N VAL A 80 15.98 -22.23 -1.14
CA VAL A 80 17.31 -21.64 -0.87
C VAL A 80 17.17 -20.13 -0.61
N ALA A 81 16.40 -19.43 -1.43
CA ALA A 81 16.08 -18.03 -1.25
C ALA A 81 14.71 -17.68 -1.84
N SER A 82 14.15 -16.59 -1.33
CA SER A 82 12.88 -16.02 -1.77
C SER A 82 13.09 -14.76 -2.59
N ASP A 83 12.26 -14.52 -3.60
CA ASP A 83 12.23 -13.26 -4.33
C ASP A 83 11.75 -12.09 -3.46
N LEU A 84 10.81 -12.34 -2.54
CA LEU A 84 10.37 -11.37 -1.55
C LEU A 84 10.17 -12.07 -0.21
N ALA A 85 10.82 -11.58 0.84
CA ALA A 85 10.59 -12.03 2.21
C ALA A 85 10.53 -10.85 3.18
N VAL A 86 9.35 -10.64 3.75
CA VAL A 86 9.07 -9.59 4.73
C VAL A 86 8.38 -10.21 5.93
N SER A 87 8.95 -10.04 7.13
CA SER A 87 8.29 -10.42 8.38
C SER A 87 7.62 -9.23 9.05
N GLN A 88 6.51 -9.51 9.74
CA GLN A 88 5.71 -8.55 10.47
C GLN A 88 5.31 -7.35 9.59
N LEU A 89 4.84 -7.64 8.38
CA LEU A 89 4.42 -6.60 7.43
C LEU A 89 3.19 -5.88 7.99
N SER A 90 3.18 -4.55 7.90
CA SER A 90 2.02 -3.73 8.21
C SER A 90 1.85 -2.64 7.17
N LEU A 91 0.60 -2.33 6.87
CA LEU A 91 0.24 -1.10 6.17
C LEU A 91 -0.55 -0.23 7.15
N GLY A 92 -0.23 1.05 7.18
CA GLY A 92 -0.76 2.00 8.16
C GLY A 92 -0.19 1.78 9.55
N HIS A 93 -0.43 2.75 10.43
CA HIS A 93 0.08 2.76 11.81
C HIS A 93 -0.89 3.43 12.76
N ILE A 94 -0.51 3.46 14.04
CA ILE A 94 -1.24 4.10 15.12
C ILE A 94 -0.47 5.34 15.54
N SER A 95 -1.16 6.48 15.58
CA SER A 95 -0.56 7.74 16.03
C SER A 95 -0.11 7.63 17.49
N GLN A 96 1.12 8.07 17.76
CA GLN A 96 1.69 8.17 19.10
C GLN A 96 1.83 9.61 19.60
N ASP A 97 1.62 10.59 18.72
CA ASP A 97 1.85 12.01 18.98
C ASP A 97 0.78 12.82 18.25
N ASP A 98 -0.09 13.48 19.02
CA ASP A 98 -1.19 14.29 18.51
C ASP A 98 -0.76 15.63 17.91
N THR A 99 0.52 15.98 18.03
CA THR A 99 1.12 17.16 17.41
C THR A 99 1.84 16.84 16.10
N LYS A 100 2.08 15.57 15.80
CA LYS A 100 2.76 15.13 14.58
C LYS A 100 1.80 15.15 13.39
N ILE A 101 2.15 15.93 12.37
CA ILE A 101 1.53 15.87 11.05
C ILE A 101 1.97 14.59 10.34
N GLN A 102 1.02 13.81 9.86
CA GLN A 102 1.25 12.55 9.14
C GLN A 102 1.45 12.82 7.65
N LEU A 103 1.70 11.75 6.87
CA LEU A 103 1.99 11.84 5.43
C LEU A 103 0.83 12.47 4.63
N ASP A 104 -0.40 12.37 5.13
CA ASP A 104 -1.60 12.98 4.56
C ASP A 104 -1.80 14.47 4.88
N GLY A 105 -0.87 15.06 5.63
CA GLY A 105 -0.95 16.44 6.07
C GLY A 105 -1.91 16.68 7.25
N GLN A 106 -2.45 15.63 7.86
CA GLN A 106 -3.35 15.73 9.02
C GLN A 106 -2.66 15.36 10.34
N ALA A 107 -3.19 15.87 11.44
CA ALA A 107 -2.85 15.41 12.79
C ALA A 107 -3.91 14.40 13.27
N TYR A 108 -3.47 13.40 14.02
CA TYR A 108 -4.30 12.32 14.54
C TYR A 108 -4.13 12.20 16.04
N ALA A 109 -5.21 12.00 16.81
CA ALA A 109 -5.07 11.86 18.25
C ALA A 109 -4.26 10.60 18.59
N ILE A 110 -3.63 10.59 19.76
CA ILE A 110 -2.86 9.44 20.23
C ILE A 110 -3.79 8.21 20.30
N GLY A 111 -3.41 7.14 19.61
CA GLY A 111 -4.20 5.91 19.50
C GLY A 111 -5.11 5.85 18.27
N ASP A 112 -5.25 6.92 17.50
CA ASP A 112 -6.00 6.87 16.25
C ASP A 112 -5.21 6.12 15.17
N ILE A 113 -5.95 5.46 14.28
CA ILE A 113 -5.38 4.80 13.11
C ILE A 113 -5.06 5.86 12.06
N VAL A 114 -3.82 5.86 11.61
CA VAL A 114 -3.36 6.55 10.42
C VAL A 114 -3.36 5.51 9.28
N PRO A 115 -4.30 5.58 8.33
CA PRO A 115 -4.47 4.55 7.33
C PRO A 115 -3.35 4.58 6.29
N PHE A 116 -3.07 3.44 5.69
CA PHE A 116 -2.49 3.38 4.35
C PHE A 116 -3.60 3.65 3.34
N GLU A 117 -3.41 4.66 2.50
CA GLU A 117 -4.36 5.12 1.50
C GLU A 117 -3.97 4.58 0.12
N ALA A 118 -4.95 4.02 -0.58
CA ALA A 118 -4.76 3.57 -1.94
C ALA A 118 -6.01 3.81 -2.78
N GLU A 119 -5.83 4.27 -4.00
CA GLU A 119 -6.91 4.52 -4.95
C GLU A 119 -6.69 3.70 -6.21
N ASN A 120 -7.81 3.35 -6.85
CA ASN A 120 -7.82 2.66 -8.12
C ASN A 120 -6.99 1.35 -8.11
N PRO A 121 -7.25 0.40 -7.19
CA PRO A 121 -6.58 -0.90 -7.22
C PRO A 121 -6.79 -1.58 -8.56
N TYR A 122 -5.73 -2.20 -9.07
CA TYR A 122 -5.76 -2.90 -10.35
C TYR A 122 -5.04 -4.24 -10.28
N PHE A 123 -5.41 -5.12 -11.20
CA PHE A 123 -4.53 -6.19 -11.62
C PHE A 123 -4.37 -6.18 -13.14
N GLU A 124 -3.20 -6.59 -13.61
CA GLU A 124 -2.81 -6.58 -15.00
C GLU A 124 -2.24 -7.94 -15.38
N LEU A 125 -2.81 -8.55 -16.41
CA LEU A 125 -2.38 -9.81 -16.97
C LEU A 125 -1.46 -9.54 -18.15
N ALA A 126 -0.37 -10.30 -18.25
CA ALA A 126 0.47 -10.38 -19.43
C ALA A 126 0.25 -11.74 -20.09
N GLU A 127 -0.10 -11.76 -21.37
CA GLU A 127 -0.45 -12.98 -22.10
C GLU A 127 0.43 -13.18 -23.34
N VAL A 128 0.76 -14.44 -23.63
CA VAL A 128 1.40 -14.88 -24.88
C VAL A 128 0.56 -16.02 -25.44
N ASP A 129 0.12 -15.91 -26.69
CA ASP A 129 -0.71 -16.92 -27.36
C ASP A 129 -1.97 -17.35 -26.57
N GLY A 130 -2.56 -16.41 -25.81
CA GLY A 130 -3.74 -16.65 -24.97
C GLY A 130 -3.45 -17.37 -23.64
N GLU A 131 -2.18 -17.53 -23.28
CA GLU A 131 -1.76 -18.04 -21.98
C GLU A 131 -1.23 -16.91 -21.10
N VAL A 132 -1.67 -16.86 -19.84
CA VAL A 132 -1.14 -15.91 -18.86
C VAL A 132 0.30 -16.27 -18.50
N VAL A 133 1.21 -15.32 -18.75
CA VAL A 133 2.64 -15.43 -18.48
C VAL A 133 3.12 -14.52 -17.35
N GLY A 134 2.31 -13.52 -17.00
CA GLY A 134 2.55 -12.63 -15.87
C GLY A 134 1.26 -12.04 -15.29
N LEU A 135 1.33 -11.67 -14.03
CA LEU A 135 0.29 -10.99 -13.25
C LEU A 135 0.97 -9.85 -12.50
N ARG A 136 0.40 -8.66 -12.54
CA ARG A 136 0.76 -7.53 -11.70
C ARG A 136 -0.45 -7.10 -10.90
N VAL A 137 -0.27 -6.79 -9.64
CA VAL A 137 -1.29 -6.23 -8.76
C VAL A 137 -0.73 -4.95 -8.15
N GLY A 138 -1.49 -3.88 -8.18
CA GLY A 138 -1.02 -2.59 -7.67
C GLY A 138 -2.15 -1.61 -7.46
N PHE A 139 -1.78 -0.37 -7.20
CA PHE A 139 -2.70 0.73 -7.01
C PHE A 139 -2.40 1.82 -8.01
N GLY A 140 -3.45 2.45 -8.55
CA GLY A 140 -3.28 3.60 -9.42
C GLY A 140 -2.69 4.79 -8.67
N GLN A 141 -2.98 4.90 -7.36
CA GLN A 141 -2.37 5.85 -6.44
C GLN A 141 -2.20 5.19 -5.07
N ALA A 142 -1.08 5.41 -4.39
CA ALA A 142 -0.84 4.92 -3.04
C ALA A 142 -0.06 5.93 -2.19
N ARG A 143 -0.36 5.97 -0.89
CA ARG A 143 0.39 6.75 0.10
C ARG A 143 0.20 6.14 1.48
N GLY A 144 1.25 6.12 2.27
CA GLY A 144 1.13 5.75 3.67
C GLY A 144 2.37 5.03 4.17
N THR A 145 2.27 4.53 5.38
CA THR A 145 3.38 3.83 6.02
C THR A 145 3.32 2.34 5.73
N LEU A 146 4.43 1.79 5.24
CA LEU A 146 4.68 0.35 5.12
C LEU A 146 5.76 -0.03 6.12
N SER A 147 5.43 -0.86 7.11
CA SER A 147 6.39 -1.36 8.09
C SER A 147 6.62 -2.85 7.92
N GLY A 148 7.82 -3.33 8.22
CA GLY A 148 8.18 -4.74 8.10
C GLY A 148 9.69 -4.94 8.10
N ASP A 149 10.15 -6.13 8.46
CA ASP A 149 11.57 -6.47 8.36
C ASP A 149 11.80 -7.18 7.02
N ILE A 150 12.37 -6.43 6.07
CA ILE A 150 12.65 -6.93 4.72
C ILE A 150 13.97 -7.69 4.74
N SER A 151 13.93 -8.99 4.49
CA SER A 151 15.12 -9.85 4.44
C SER A 151 15.57 -10.17 3.02
N SER A 152 14.65 -10.14 2.05
CA SER A 152 14.97 -10.25 0.63
C SER A 152 13.96 -9.49 -0.22
N LEU A 153 14.44 -8.79 -1.25
CA LEU A 153 13.62 -8.01 -2.17
C LEU A 153 14.14 -8.10 -3.61
N SER A 154 13.30 -8.60 -4.51
CA SER A 154 13.42 -8.44 -5.96
C SER A 154 12.55 -7.28 -6.42
N GLY A 155 13.10 -6.39 -7.25
CA GLY A 155 12.42 -5.22 -7.78
C GLY A 155 13.12 -3.92 -7.41
N ASN A 156 12.37 -2.94 -6.93
CA ASN A 156 12.86 -1.60 -6.66
C ASN A 156 12.35 -1.08 -5.32
N LEU A 157 13.24 -0.42 -4.58
CA LEU A 157 12.95 0.32 -3.37
C LEU A 157 13.40 1.77 -3.59
N GLY A 158 12.45 2.66 -3.80
CA GLY A 158 12.72 4.07 -4.09
C GLY A 158 13.17 4.78 -2.83
N LEU A 159 14.47 5.00 -2.65
CA LEU A 159 15.04 5.72 -1.51
C LEU A 159 16.11 6.70 -1.99
N GLN A 160 16.11 7.94 -1.51
CA GLN A 160 17.20 8.88 -1.74
C GLN A 160 18.20 8.84 -0.60
N LEU A 161 19.49 8.88 -0.92
CA LEU A 161 20.59 8.93 0.05
C LEU A 161 21.42 10.19 -0.12
N ASN A 162 21.71 10.83 1.01
CA ASN A 162 22.69 11.90 1.14
C ASN A 162 24.07 11.31 1.47
N ASP A 163 25.06 11.60 0.65
CA ASP A 163 26.44 11.10 0.78
C ASP A 163 27.25 11.72 1.94
N GLY A 164 26.65 12.64 2.70
CA GLY A 164 27.29 13.37 3.80
C GLY A 164 28.07 14.61 3.34
N ALA A 165 28.30 14.77 2.03
CA ALA A 165 28.78 16.01 1.41
C ALA A 165 27.61 16.90 0.93
N GLY A 166 26.37 16.43 1.08
CA GLY A 166 25.16 17.13 0.68
C GLY A 166 24.64 16.76 -0.70
N ASN A 167 25.26 15.79 -1.39
CA ASN A 167 24.75 15.32 -2.67
C ASN A 167 23.70 14.24 -2.42
N LEU A 168 22.56 14.39 -3.10
CA LEU A 168 21.48 13.40 -3.10
C LEU A 168 21.63 12.47 -4.31
N SER A 169 21.45 11.17 -4.07
CA SER A 169 21.46 10.15 -5.12
C SER A 169 20.44 9.06 -4.83
N GLN A 170 19.98 8.39 -5.87
CA GLN A 170 19.11 7.23 -5.72
C GLN A 170 19.92 6.08 -5.08
N ALA A 171 19.36 5.49 -4.03
CA ALA A 171 19.92 4.29 -3.42
C ALA A 171 19.89 3.11 -4.39
N VAL A 172 20.88 2.23 -4.27
CA VAL A 172 21.00 1.01 -5.06
C VAL A 172 20.85 -0.19 -4.15
N LEU A 173 20.15 -1.20 -4.67
CA LEU A 173 19.97 -2.50 -4.04
C LEU A 173 21.20 -3.38 -4.30
N TYR A 174 21.63 -4.11 -3.28
CA TYR A 174 22.81 -4.97 -3.30
C TYR A 174 22.50 -6.35 -2.72
N ASP A 175 23.25 -7.35 -3.18
CA ASP A 175 23.38 -8.61 -2.46
C ASP A 175 24.40 -8.51 -1.30
N ASP A 176 24.54 -9.59 -0.54
CA ASP A 176 25.46 -9.69 0.60
C ASP A 176 26.95 -9.56 0.21
N SER A 177 27.27 -9.71 -1.08
CA SER A 177 28.62 -9.58 -1.63
C SER A 177 28.87 -8.21 -2.27
N THR A 178 28.01 -7.22 -2.00
CA THR A 178 28.11 -5.86 -2.57
C THR A 178 27.97 -5.83 -4.10
N THR A 179 27.30 -6.82 -4.69
CA THR A 179 26.95 -6.77 -6.11
C THR A 179 25.61 -6.08 -6.27
N ALA A 180 25.58 -4.99 -7.05
CA ALA A 180 24.34 -4.28 -7.34
C ALA A 180 23.37 -5.24 -8.06
N THR A 181 22.15 -5.36 -7.53
CA THR A 181 21.15 -6.30 -8.02
C THR A 181 19.75 -5.78 -7.76
N ASN A 182 18.83 -6.06 -8.68
CA ASN A 182 17.39 -5.89 -8.48
C ASN A 182 16.69 -7.23 -8.25
N TYR A 183 17.46 -8.29 -7.97
CA TYR A 183 16.97 -9.65 -7.76
C TYR A 183 17.50 -10.17 -6.42
N ARG A 184 16.58 -10.52 -5.52
CA ARG A 184 16.85 -11.06 -4.17
C ARG A 184 17.86 -10.24 -3.38
N ALA A 185 17.78 -8.91 -3.51
CA ALA A 185 18.64 -8.00 -2.76
C ALA A 185 18.42 -8.17 -1.26
N THR A 186 19.49 -8.06 -0.49
CA THR A 186 19.47 -8.13 0.98
C THR A 186 19.91 -6.81 1.62
N HIS A 187 20.49 -5.92 0.81
CA HIS A 187 21.07 -4.66 1.24
C HIS A 187 20.66 -3.50 0.34
N ILE A 188 20.84 -2.28 0.86
CA ILE A 188 20.63 -1.02 0.14
C ILE A 188 21.70 0.00 0.55
N GLY A 189 22.20 0.77 -0.40
CA GLY A 189 23.31 1.70 -0.16
C GLY A 189 23.54 2.69 -1.29
N LEU A 190 24.63 3.46 -1.20
CA LEU A 190 25.04 4.38 -2.26
C LEU A 190 25.62 3.64 -3.45
N ALA A 191 25.44 4.22 -4.64
CA ALA A 191 26.13 3.78 -5.85
C ALA A 191 27.56 4.37 -5.92
N ASP A 192 28.43 3.96 -5.00
CA ASP A 192 29.80 4.49 -4.91
C ASP A 192 30.86 3.36 -4.94
N ALA A 193 32.03 3.64 -5.50
CA ALA A 193 33.13 2.67 -5.59
C ALA A 193 33.69 2.26 -4.19
N ALA A 194 33.45 3.06 -3.16
CA ALA A 194 33.80 2.77 -1.78
C ALA A 194 32.72 1.98 -1.02
N THR A 195 31.56 1.69 -1.64
CA THR A 195 30.49 0.92 -1.00
C THR A 195 30.95 -0.50 -0.73
N ASP A 196 30.73 -0.97 0.50
CA ASP A 196 31.04 -2.34 0.93
C ASP A 196 29.99 -2.82 1.94
N CYS A 197 28.96 -3.50 1.45
CA CYS A 197 27.87 -4.04 2.26
C CYS A 197 28.35 -5.15 3.22
N ALA A 198 29.41 -5.88 2.87
CA ALA A 198 29.96 -6.93 3.75
C ALA A 198 30.59 -6.35 5.04
N THR A 199 31.02 -5.09 5.00
CA THR A 199 31.55 -4.36 6.16
C THR A 199 30.66 -3.19 6.64
N GLY A 200 29.50 -2.99 6.02
CA GLY A 200 28.53 -1.94 6.36
C GLY A 200 28.94 -0.53 5.92
N VAL A 201 29.86 -0.39 4.97
CA VAL A 201 30.32 0.91 4.46
C VAL A 201 29.35 1.41 3.38
N GLN A 202 28.74 2.57 3.62
CA GLN A 202 27.78 3.23 2.71
C GLN A 202 26.56 2.37 2.32
N CYS A 203 26.29 1.31 3.08
CA CYS A 203 25.27 0.32 2.80
C CYS A 203 24.74 -0.27 4.11
N SER A 204 23.50 -0.77 4.10
CA SER A 204 22.88 -1.42 5.25
C SER A 204 21.92 -2.51 4.81
N ALA A 205 21.70 -3.49 5.68
CA ALA A 205 20.72 -4.54 5.43
C ALA A 205 19.32 -3.93 5.26
N LEU A 206 18.52 -4.48 4.35
CA LEU A 206 17.15 -4.01 4.14
C LEU A 206 16.29 -4.09 5.42
N SER A 207 16.62 -5.04 6.30
CA SER A 207 15.94 -5.20 7.61
C SER A 207 16.18 -4.04 8.58
N ASN A 208 17.17 -3.18 8.32
CA ASN A 208 17.35 -1.94 9.09
C ASN A 208 16.27 -0.90 8.75
N LEU A 209 15.59 -1.02 7.62
CA LEU A 209 14.51 -0.12 7.21
C LEU A 209 13.16 -0.72 7.62
N GLN A 210 12.82 -0.62 8.91
CA GLN A 210 11.61 -1.24 9.45
C GLN A 210 10.33 -0.48 9.11
N THR A 211 10.45 0.76 8.64
CA THR A 211 9.36 1.61 8.20
C THR A 211 9.76 2.36 6.95
N LEU A 212 8.87 2.36 5.98
CA LEU A 212 8.98 3.04 4.71
C LEU A 212 7.77 3.98 4.52
N ASP A 213 8.04 5.22 4.15
CA ASP A 213 7.00 6.21 3.82
C ASP A 213 6.71 6.15 2.32
N VAL A 214 5.69 5.37 1.95
CA VAL A 214 5.25 5.22 0.56
C VAL A 214 4.58 6.50 0.08
N GLY A 215 5.01 6.98 -1.08
CA GLY A 215 4.49 8.20 -1.70
C GLY A 215 5.58 8.96 -2.46
N VAL A 216 5.29 10.22 -2.78
CA VAL A 216 6.21 11.14 -3.46
C VAL A 216 6.46 12.35 -2.57
N ASP A 217 7.72 12.74 -2.40
CA ASP A 217 8.05 13.99 -1.71
C ASP A 217 7.69 15.18 -2.60
N ASN A 218 6.79 16.05 -2.14
CA ASN A 218 6.38 17.24 -2.87
C ASN A 218 7.41 18.39 -2.76
N GLY A 219 8.44 18.24 -1.91
CA GLY A 219 9.48 19.25 -1.69
C GLY A 219 9.02 20.43 -0.81
N ASP A 220 7.81 20.38 -0.27
CA ASP A 220 7.24 21.35 0.66
C ASP A 220 7.02 20.77 2.07
N GLY A 221 7.55 19.58 2.33
CA GLY A 221 7.38 18.84 3.58
C GLY A 221 6.11 17.99 3.63
N THR A 222 5.33 17.92 2.55
CA THR A 222 4.19 17.00 2.41
C THR A 222 4.51 15.83 1.49
N VAL A 223 3.75 14.74 1.64
CA VAL A 223 3.88 13.54 0.82
C VAL A 223 2.64 13.37 -0.04
N GLY A 224 2.85 13.35 -1.36
CA GLY A 224 1.84 13.07 -2.37
C GLY A 224 1.67 11.57 -2.61
N PHE A 225 0.63 11.21 -3.35
CA PHE A 225 0.43 9.86 -3.82
C PHE A 225 1.48 9.47 -4.88
N THR A 226 1.89 8.21 -4.87
CA THR A 226 2.68 7.58 -5.92
C THR A 226 1.79 6.68 -6.78
N ASP A 227 2.06 6.61 -8.08
CA ASP A 227 1.26 5.81 -9.01
C ASP A 227 1.88 4.42 -9.28
N ASP A 228 2.99 4.11 -8.60
CA ASP A 228 3.90 3.02 -8.97
C ASP A 228 4.05 1.92 -7.90
N LEU A 229 3.20 1.86 -6.88
CA LEU A 229 3.23 0.74 -5.92
C LEU A 229 2.58 -0.51 -6.52
N PHE A 230 3.37 -1.57 -6.75
CA PHE A 230 2.86 -2.84 -7.26
C PHE A 230 3.72 -4.05 -6.86
N LEU A 231 3.10 -5.23 -6.98
CA LEU A 231 3.71 -6.56 -6.91
C LEU A 231 3.43 -7.30 -8.22
N SER A 232 4.46 -7.87 -8.85
CA SER A 232 4.34 -8.67 -10.07
C SER A 232 4.86 -10.09 -9.88
N PHE A 233 4.26 -11.00 -10.64
CA PHE A 233 4.56 -12.41 -10.73
C PHE A 233 4.69 -12.74 -12.21
N GLN A 234 5.77 -13.38 -12.63
CA GLN A 234 5.87 -13.86 -14.00
C GLN A 234 6.62 -15.18 -14.09
N LYS A 235 6.13 -16.08 -14.95
CA LYS A 235 6.73 -17.40 -15.17
C LYS A 235 7.84 -17.40 -16.21
N GLN A 236 7.91 -16.35 -17.02
CA GLN A 236 8.92 -16.11 -18.05
C GLN A 236 9.27 -14.62 -18.08
N ALA A 237 10.23 -14.21 -18.91
CA ALA A 237 10.52 -12.80 -19.08
C ALA A 237 9.30 -12.04 -19.64
N VAL A 238 8.98 -10.90 -19.02
CA VAL A 238 7.88 -10.01 -19.42
C VAL A 238 8.41 -8.60 -19.64
N ASP A 239 8.00 -7.99 -20.74
CA ASP A 239 8.33 -6.61 -21.09
C ASP A 239 7.21 -5.70 -20.61
N TRP A 240 7.17 -5.48 -19.29
CA TRP A 240 6.17 -4.63 -18.67
C TRP A 240 6.25 -3.23 -19.23
N GLN A 241 5.10 -2.69 -19.64
CA GLN A 241 5.03 -1.35 -20.23
C GLN A 241 3.97 -0.49 -19.53
N ASN A 242 4.13 0.81 -19.60
CA ASN A 242 3.11 1.74 -19.11
C ASN A 242 1.92 1.78 -20.08
N LEU A 243 0.80 2.38 -19.64
CA LEU A 243 -0.41 2.48 -20.47
C LEU A 243 -0.23 3.33 -21.73
N ALA A 244 0.79 4.20 -21.76
CA ALA A 244 1.17 4.97 -22.95
C ALA A 244 2.00 4.17 -23.97
N GLY A 245 2.57 3.02 -23.57
CA GLY A 245 3.40 2.15 -24.40
C GLY A 245 4.79 2.70 -24.76
N ASP A 246 5.26 3.74 -24.09
CA ASP A 246 6.53 4.42 -24.40
C ASP A 246 7.68 4.05 -23.45
N GLN A 247 7.38 3.40 -22.32
CA GLN A 247 8.36 2.88 -21.38
C GLN A 247 8.22 1.37 -21.25
N ILE A 248 9.33 0.65 -21.45
CA ILE A 248 9.39 -0.81 -21.34
C ILE A 248 10.44 -1.17 -20.29
N ILE A 249 10.03 -1.99 -19.33
CA ILE A 249 10.87 -2.57 -18.28
C ILE A 249 10.85 -4.08 -18.47
N ASN A 250 12.01 -4.66 -18.74
CA ASN A 250 12.15 -6.10 -18.80
C ASN A 250 12.27 -6.68 -17.39
N ALA A 251 11.41 -7.63 -17.05
CA ALA A 251 11.47 -8.37 -15.80
C ALA A 251 11.65 -9.86 -16.10
N ASN A 252 12.66 -10.46 -15.46
CA ASN A 252 12.94 -11.89 -15.53
C ASN A 252 11.84 -12.71 -14.81
N PRO A 253 11.80 -14.04 -15.00
CA PRO A 253 10.89 -14.90 -14.23
C PRO A 253 11.09 -14.70 -12.72
N GLY A 254 10.01 -14.70 -11.95
CA GLY A 254 10.02 -14.52 -10.51
C GLY A 254 8.95 -13.55 -10.00
N VAL A 255 9.11 -13.14 -8.74
CA VAL A 255 8.27 -12.14 -8.08
C VAL A 255 9.05 -10.84 -7.91
N PHE A 256 8.44 -9.70 -8.22
CA PHE A 256 9.07 -8.39 -8.10
C PHE A 256 8.12 -7.41 -7.42
N VAL A 257 8.64 -6.54 -6.57
CA VAL A 257 7.88 -5.47 -5.94
C VAL A 257 8.50 -4.11 -6.29
N ASN A 258 7.66 -3.12 -6.53
CA ASN A 258 8.10 -1.73 -6.62
C ASN A 258 7.55 -0.96 -5.43
N ILE A 259 8.44 -0.45 -4.58
CA ILE A 259 8.09 0.33 -3.38
C ILE A 259 8.65 1.74 -3.55
N PRO A 260 7.89 2.66 -4.16
CA PRO A 260 8.27 4.07 -4.22
C PRO A 260 8.11 4.73 -2.84
N THR A 261 9.16 5.35 -2.32
CA THR A 261 9.10 6.08 -1.05
C THR A 261 9.45 7.55 -1.25
N SER A 262 8.92 8.41 -0.39
CA SER A 262 9.27 9.83 -0.31
C SER A 262 10.53 10.09 0.53
N MET A 263 11.24 9.03 0.94
CA MET A 263 12.28 9.13 1.95
C MET A 263 13.60 9.64 1.37
N THR A 264 14.22 10.55 2.11
CA THR A 264 15.62 10.94 1.92
C THR A 264 16.36 10.71 3.24
N LEU A 265 17.38 9.85 3.24
CA LEU A 265 18.16 9.51 4.42
C LEU A 265 19.61 9.90 4.26
N ASP A 266 20.28 10.26 5.36
CA ASP A 266 21.74 10.26 5.40
C ASP A 266 22.28 8.85 5.73
N LEU A 267 23.56 8.64 5.44
CA LEU A 267 24.22 7.35 5.69
C LEU A 267 24.22 6.92 7.16
N GLN A 268 24.27 7.86 8.11
CA GLN A 268 24.26 7.52 9.53
C GLN A 268 22.89 6.99 9.95
N THR A 269 21.83 7.63 9.47
CA THR A 269 20.45 7.24 9.69
C THR A 269 20.17 5.89 9.05
N LEU A 270 20.66 5.66 7.82
CA LEU A 270 20.57 4.35 7.16
C LEU A 270 21.24 3.23 7.99
N GLN A 271 22.44 3.49 8.51
CA GLN A 271 23.19 2.54 9.35
C GLN A 271 22.55 2.29 10.71
N ASN A 272 22.02 3.33 11.34
CA ASN A 272 21.31 3.23 12.63
C ASN A 272 19.95 2.53 12.46
N GLY A 273 19.40 2.54 11.25
CA GLY A 273 18.10 1.99 10.92
C GLY A 273 16.95 2.96 11.15
N ILE A 274 15.85 2.69 10.47
CA ILE A 274 14.57 3.39 10.64
C ILE A 274 13.68 2.52 11.53
N PRO A 275 13.27 3.03 12.71
CA PRO A 275 12.47 2.25 13.63
C PRO A 275 11.07 1.97 13.07
N ARG A 276 10.52 0.84 13.51
CA ARG A 276 9.15 0.42 13.21
C ARG A 276 8.12 1.44 13.73
N ALA A 277 7.17 1.84 12.88
CA ALA A 277 6.00 2.58 13.31
C ALA A 277 5.11 1.68 14.17
N ARG A 278 4.34 2.24 15.11
CA ARG A 278 3.45 1.43 15.96
C ARG A 278 2.28 0.91 15.14
N THR A 279 2.12 -0.40 15.10
CA THR A 279 1.05 -1.04 14.32
C THR A 279 0.03 -1.76 15.20
N GLU A 280 0.21 -1.72 16.52
CA GLU A 280 -0.67 -2.36 17.52
C GLU A 280 -0.98 -1.47 18.73
N TYR A 281 -2.20 -1.60 19.26
CA TYR A 281 -2.68 -0.82 20.41
C TYR A 281 -1.99 -1.18 21.73
N ILE A 282 -1.50 -2.41 21.87
CA ILE A 282 -0.67 -2.82 22.99
C ILE A 282 0.67 -3.20 22.41
N ASP A 283 1.61 -2.26 22.43
CA ASP A 283 2.98 -2.49 21.98
C ASP A 283 3.72 -3.27 23.06
N ARG A 284 4.10 -4.52 22.77
CA ARG A 284 4.88 -5.35 23.69
C ARG A 284 6.35 -5.48 23.29
N GLY A 285 6.79 -4.68 22.31
CA GLY A 285 8.21 -4.58 21.92
C GLY A 285 8.79 -5.84 21.29
N MET A 286 7.95 -6.76 20.81
CA MET A 286 8.36 -8.08 20.31
C MET A 286 8.12 -8.26 18.81
N GLY A 287 7.51 -7.30 18.12
CA GLY A 287 7.28 -7.42 16.69
C GLY A 287 6.30 -8.55 16.35
N LEU A 288 5.03 -8.33 16.72
CA LEU A 288 3.89 -9.26 16.83
C LEU A 288 3.76 -9.95 18.19
N PHE A 289 2.59 -9.67 18.81
CA PHE A 289 2.02 -10.00 20.13
C PHE A 289 2.32 -9.06 21.27
#